data_AF-A0A198F894-F1
#
_entry.id   AF-A0A198F894-F1
#
_cell.length_a   1.000
_cell.length_b   1.000
_cell.length_c   1.000
_cell.angle_alpha   90.00
_cell.angle_beta   90.00
_cell.angle_gamma   90.00
#
_symmetry.space_group_name_H-M   'P 1'
#
loop_
_entity.id
_entity.type
_entity.pdbx_description
1 polymer ?
#
loop_
_entity_poly.entity_id
_entity_poly.type
_entity_poly.pdbx_seq_one_letter_code
_entity_poly.pdbx_strand_id
1 'polypeptide(L)'
;MYRYFYLTIIFCTNFFAVGCDRTISPTAQTGLFYISNNNNTPLEFYIDNTHFKINEGEIEKIKLEDGKHVLVDINGKKKIFMVYPGNQGGIINPSRAIYYSFTSVLTAKEDPNNFYLNTQSVWVNGQLISGAINSSDAMFIDNNVFHCNVPIGETINTYLDDRKDKAVANVLTKCYSQVSFGKLLLKNPEGIHFHSNIELLQDELNENKLNWINEENTRTEDFIISLDKIKFNNNKLVKEAKQINNIIYQYLSSRDVNDRRTYYNAYHSHIMNMAKIYHEQIQSNMFDDKDAYIKLILETSKIFDAGVLSEPILI
;
A
#
# COMPACT_ATOMS: atom_id res chain seq x y z
N MET A 1 8.59 -5.30 40.16
CA MET A 1 8.56 -3.88 39.76
C MET A 1 9.11 -3.70 38.32
N TYR A 2 8.62 -4.49 37.36
CA TYR A 2 9.09 -4.52 35.95
C TYR A 2 7.95 -4.92 35.00
N ARG A 3 6.72 -4.45 35.25
CA ARG A 3 5.54 -4.76 34.40
C ARG A 3 4.82 -3.53 33.84
N TYR A 4 5.27 -2.33 34.19
CA TYR A 4 4.66 -1.07 33.76
C TYR A 4 5.40 -0.36 32.61
N PHE A 5 6.51 -0.92 32.09
CA PHE A 5 7.30 -0.28 31.04
C PHE A 5 6.92 -0.67 29.61
N TYR A 6 6.06 -1.69 29.41
CA TYR A 6 5.57 -2.08 28.08
C TYR A 6 4.24 -1.42 27.68
N LEU A 7 3.62 -0.65 28.58
CA LEU A 7 2.26 -0.09 28.41
C LEU A 7 2.23 1.39 28.03
N THR A 8 3.38 2.04 27.86
CA THR A 8 3.50 3.46 27.48
C THR A 8 3.96 3.70 26.05
N ILE A 9 4.31 2.67 25.27
CA ILE A 9 4.82 2.84 23.89
C ILE A 9 3.71 2.84 22.82
N ILE A 10 2.48 2.40 23.14
CA ILE A 10 1.35 2.45 22.18
C ILE A 10 0.52 3.74 22.33
N PHE A 11 0.90 4.65 23.25
CA PHE A 11 0.06 5.81 23.61
C PHE A 11 0.58 7.20 23.20
N CYS A 12 1.73 7.34 22.50
CA CYS A 12 2.28 8.67 22.18
C CYS A 12 2.90 8.88 20.79
N THR A 13 2.56 8.10 19.76
CA THR A 13 2.84 8.52 18.38
C THR A 13 1.63 8.25 17.48
N ASN A 14 1.00 9.33 16.99
CA ASN A 14 0.03 9.41 15.88
C ASN A 14 -1.44 9.83 16.16
N PHE A 15 -1.80 10.53 17.24
CA PHE A 15 -3.17 11.11 17.32
C PHE A 15 -3.25 12.55 17.87
N PHE A 16 -2.35 13.41 17.39
CA PHE A 16 -2.63 14.84 17.25
C PHE A 16 -2.53 15.23 15.78
N ALA A 17 -3.47 14.75 14.97
CA ALA A 17 -3.78 15.36 13.68
C ALA A 17 -5.22 15.89 13.77
N VAL A 18 -5.39 16.98 14.52
CA VAL A 18 -6.51 17.88 14.26
C VAL A 18 -6.24 18.46 12.88
N GLY A 19 -6.90 17.94 11.84
CA GLY A 19 -6.98 18.60 10.54
C GLY A 19 -5.67 19.14 9.96
N CYS A 20 -4.57 18.41 10.11
CA CYS A 20 -3.52 18.52 9.12
C CYS A 20 -3.90 17.49 8.06
N ASP A 21 -4.38 17.95 6.90
CA ASP A 21 -3.82 17.41 5.67
C ASP A 21 -2.36 17.14 6.00
N ARG A 22 -1.84 15.91 5.80
CA ARG A 22 -0.41 15.87 5.57
C ARG A 22 -0.25 16.91 4.45
N THR A 23 0.38 18.03 4.76
CA THR A 23 0.87 18.94 3.75
C THR A 23 2.00 18.16 3.09
N ILE A 24 1.60 17.14 2.34
CA ILE A 24 2.37 16.57 1.27
C ILE A 24 2.43 17.77 0.35
N SER A 25 3.49 18.56 0.52
CA SER A 25 3.89 19.53 -0.48
C SER A 25 3.78 18.77 -1.79
N PRO A 26 2.94 19.20 -2.75
CA PRO A 26 2.67 18.45 -3.96
C PRO A 26 4.00 17.97 -4.50
N THR A 27 4.24 16.67 -4.42
CA THR A 27 5.47 16.16 -5.01
C THR A 27 5.28 16.24 -6.50
N ALA A 28 6.35 16.20 -7.28
CA ALA A 28 6.25 16.14 -8.74
C ALA A 28 5.39 14.95 -9.24
N GLN A 29 5.02 14.01 -8.36
CA GLN A 29 4.30 12.78 -8.66
C GLN A 29 2.80 12.80 -8.28
N THR A 30 2.30 13.85 -7.59
CA THR A 30 0.86 13.95 -7.29
C THR A 30 0.05 13.94 -8.58
N GLY A 31 -0.92 13.02 -8.69
CA GLY A 31 -1.72 12.87 -9.91
C GLY A 31 -1.08 12.06 -11.04
N LEU A 32 0.17 11.60 -10.90
CA LEU A 32 0.96 11.04 -12.00
C LEU A 32 0.94 9.51 -12.01
N PHE A 33 0.38 8.93 -13.06
CA PHE A 33 0.29 7.49 -13.26
C PHE A 33 1.28 7.01 -14.32
N TYR A 34 1.89 5.87 -14.06
CA TYR A 34 2.86 5.22 -14.93
C TYR A 34 2.22 3.99 -15.56
N ILE A 35 2.46 3.80 -16.86
CA ILE A 35 1.97 2.66 -17.62
C ILE A 35 3.17 2.03 -18.29
N SER A 36 3.48 0.78 -17.96
CA SER A 36 4.54 0.05 -18.65
C SER A 36 4.03 -1.23 -19.27
N ASN A 37 4.61 -1.59 -20.41
CA ASN A 37 4.33 -2.85 -21.05
C ASN A 37 5.58 -3.74 -21.00
N ASN A 38 5.53 -4.80 -20.20
CA ASN A 38 6.61 -5.80 -20.13
C ASN A 38 6.33 -7.03 -21.00
N ASN A 39 5.27 -7.00 -21.82
CA ASN A 39 4.91 -8.10 -22.71
C ASN A 39 5.39 -7.82 -24.14
N ASN A 40 5.62 -8.89 -24.91
CA ASN A 40 6.12 -8.83 -26.29
C ASN A 40 5.07 -8.38 -27.33
N THR A 41 3.86 -8.04 -26.88
CA THR A 41 2.78 -7.53 -27.73
C THR A 41 2.42 -6.12 -27.27
N PRO A 42 2.18 -5.16 -28.18
CA PRO A 42 1.74 -3.83 -27.82
C PRO A 42 0.50 -3.87 -26.92
N LEU A 43 0.51 -3.03 -25.89
CA LEU A 43 -0.63 -2.85 -25.00
C LEU A 43 -1.49 -1.71 -25.53
N GLU A 44 -2.74 -2.02 -25.91
CA GLU A 44 -3.69 -1.07 -26.47
C GLU A 44 -4.95 -0.95 -25.60
N PHE A 45 -5.32 0.28 -25.24
CA PHE A 45 -6.49 0.59 -24.42
C PHE A 45 -6.83 2.08 -24.52
N TYR A 46 -7.95 2.47 -23.91
CA TYR A 46 -8.38 3.87 -23.80
C TYR A 46 -8.55 4.27 -22.34
N ILE A 47 -8.23 5.52 -22.02
CA ILE A 47 -8.66 6.18 -20.78
C ILE A 47 -9.37 7.48 -21.19
N ASP A 48 -10.63 7.63 -20.79
CA ASP A 48 -11.47 8.82 -21.09
C ASP A 48 -11.43 9.24 -22.56
N ASN A 49 -11.52 8.25 -23.47
CA ASN A 49 -11.46 8.38 -24.93
C ASN A 49 -10.07 8.70 -25.50
N THR A 50 -9.03 8.86 -24.67
CA THR A 50 -7.64 8.95 -25.14
C THR A 50 -7.11 7.55 -25.41
N HIS A 51 -6.64 7.30 -26.63
CA HIS A 51 -6.07 6.03 -27.04
C HIS A 51 -4.60 5.93 -26.61
N PHE A 52 -4.23 4.80 -26.02
CA PHE A 52 -2.87 4.47 -25.63
C PHE A 52 -2.42 3.22 -26.35
N LYS A 53 -1.21 3.27 -26.92
CA LYS A 53 -0.50 2.13 -27.49
C LYS A 53 0.92 2.12 -26.94
N ILE A 54 1.22 1.15 -26.07
CA ILE A 54 2.51 1.05 -25.37
C ILE A 54 3.25 -0.18 -25.91
N ASN A 55 4.37 0.02 -26.59
CA ASN A 55 5.19 -1.09 -27.07
C ASN A 55 5.99 -1.74 -25.94
N GLU A 56 6.59 -2.90 -26.21
CA GLU A 56 7.42 -3.62 -25.25
C GLU A 56 8.55 -2.72 -24.70
N GLY A 57 8.67 -2.64 -23.38
CA GLY A 57 9.69 -1.86 -22.69
C GLY A 57 9.40 -0.36 -22.59
N GLU A 58 8.36 0.14 -23.26
CA GLU A 58 7.95 1.55 -23.14
C GLU A 58 7.26 1.81 -21.81
N ILE A 59 7.45 3.04 -21.31
CA ILE A 59 6.82 3.56 -20.11
C ILE A 59 6.21 4.91 -20.47
N GLU A 60 4.89 4.99 -20.37
CA GLU A 60 4.15 6.24 -20.51
C GLU A 60 3.80 6.84 -19.16
N LYS A 61 3.78 8.17 -19.11
CA LYS A 61 3.38 8.93 -17.93
C LYS A 61 2.15 9.75 -18.26
N ILE A 62 1.09 9.55 -17.50
CA ILE A 62 -0.14 10.30 -17.66
C ILE A 62 -0.50 11.00 -16.35
N LYS A 63 -1.11 12.17 -16.46
CA LYS A 63 -1.73 12.83 -15.32
C LYS A 63 -3.24 12.66 -15.43
N LEU A 64 -3.85 12.18 -14.35
CA LEU A 64 -5.30 12.12 -14.22
C LEU A 64 -5.74 13.18 -13.21
N GLU A 65 -6.79 13.90 -13.56
CA GLU A 65 -7.46 14.83 -12.65
C GLU A 65 -8.29 14.06 -11.61
N ASP A 66 -8.72 14.73 -10.54
CA ASP A 66 -9.62 14.11 -9.58
C ASP A 66 -11.00 13.88 -10.23
N GLY A 67 -11.56 12.68 -10.08
CA GLY A 67 -12.87 12.37 -10.63
C GLY A 67 -13.07 10.93 -11.04
N LYS A 68 -14.18 10.72 -11.76
CA LYS A 68 -14.50 9.45 -12.39
C LYS A 68 -13.77 9.32 -13.71
N HIS A 69 -13.12 8.18 -13.91
CA HIS A 69 -12.44 7.81 -15.15
C HIS A 69 -12.93 6.46 -15.67
N VAL A 70 -12.76 6.23 -16.96
CA VAL A 70 -13.13 4.98 -17.62
C VAL A 70 -11.94 4.43 -18.41
N LEU A 71 -11.48 3.25 -18.03
CA LEU A 71 -10.55 2.44 -18.81
C LEU A 71 -11.34 1.49 -19.71
N VAL A 72 -11.00 1.44 -21.00
CA VAL A 72 -11.60 0.52 -21.97
C VAL A 72 -10.48 -0.28 -22.64
N ASP A 73 -10.52 -1.61 -22.52
CA ASP A 73 -9.57 -2.46 -23.23
C ASP A 73 -9.89 -2.55 -24.72
N ILE A 74 -8.98 -3.14 -25.51
CA ILE A 74 -9.16 -3.30 -26.97
C ILE A 74 -10.39 -4.16 -27.34
N ASN A 75 -10.89 -4.99 -26.42
CA ASN A 75 -12.09 -5.80 -26.61
C ASN A 75 -13.37 -5.04 -26.23
N GLY A 76 -13.26 -3.76 -25.83
CA GLY A 76 -14.37 -2.92 -25.40
C GLY A 76 -14.81 -3.14 -23.96
N LYS A 77 -14.09 -3.96 -23.17
CA LYS A 77 -14.41 -4.17 -21.75
C LYS A 77 -14.08 -2.90 -20.99
N LYS A 78 -15.11 -2.36 -20.31
CA LYS A 78 -15.00 -1.13 -19.53
C LYS A 78 -14.70 -1.44 -18.08
N LYS A 79 -13.87 -0.60 -17.47
CA LYS A 79 -13.66 -0.54 -16.03
C LYS A 79 -13.66 0.90 -15.59
N ILE A 80 -14.52 1.21 -14.63
CA ILE A 80 -14.62 2.54 -14.06
C ILE A 80 -13.77 2.58 -12.79
N PHE A 81 -13.15 3.73 -12.55
CA PHE A 81 -12.38 3.98 -11.35
C PHE A 81 -12.49 5.46 -10.95
N MET A 82 -12.27 5.73 -9.67
CA MET A 82 -12.26 7.07 -9.09
C MET A 82 -10.83 7.44 -8.72
N VAL A 83 -10.40 8.64 -9.12
CA VAL A 83 -9.19 9.31 -8.62
C VAL A 83 -9.62 10.35 -7.59
N TYR A 84 -9.07 10.29 -6.39
CA TYR A 84 -9.48 11.13 -5.27
C TYR A 84 -8.45 12.23 -4.96
N PRO A 85 -8.89 13.39 -4.42
CA PRO A 85 -7.98 14.46 -4.03
C PRO A 85 -6.92 13.99 -3.03
N GLY A 86 -5.65 14.29 -3.30
CA GLY A 86 -4.51 13.79 -2.50
C GLY A 86 -3.91 12.47 -3.01
N ASN A 87 -4.36 12.00 -4.16
CA ASN A 87 -3.75 10.91 -4.94
C ASN A 87 -2.26 11.16 -5.24
N GLN A 88 -1.40 10.21 -4.86
CA GLN A 88 0.05 10.24 -5.11
C GLN A 88 0.45 9.58 -6.44
N GLY A 89 -0.53 9.34 -7.31
CA GLY A 89 -0.32 8.64 -8.57
C GLY A 89 -0.29 7.13 -8.39
N GLY A 90 0.44 6.44 -9.26
CA GLY A 90 0.55 4.99 -9.18
C GLY A 90 0.91 4.34 -10.50
N ILE A 91 0.56 3.07 -10.63
CA ILE A 91 0.76 2.30 -11.86
C ILE A 91 -0.61 1.87 -12.38
N ILE A 92 -0.87 2.17 -13.66
CA ILE A 92 -2.01 1.58 -14.39
C ILE A 92 -1.47 0.39 -15.15
N ASN A 93 -2.00 -0.78 -14.86
CA ASN A 93 -1.49 -2.07 -15.28
C ASN A 93 -2.59 -2.92 -15.96
N PRO A 94 -2.99 -2.56 -17.19
CA PRO A 94 -4.03 -3.28 -17.90
C PRO A 94 -3.63 -4.73 -18.23
N SER A 95 -2.33 -5.00 -18.39
CA SER A 95 -1.79 -6.33 -18.71
C SER A 95 -1.69 -7.27 -17.50
N ARG A 96 -1.95 -6.80 -16.27
CA ARG A 96 -1.80 -7.57 -15.03
C ARG A 96 -0.38 -8.15 -14.85
N ALA A 97 0.63 -7.42 -15.34
CA ALA A 97 2.01 -7.75 -15.04
C ALA A 97 2.31 -7.49 -13.56
N ILE A 98 3.21 -8.25 -12.94
CA ILE A 98 3.56 -8.01 -11.54
C ILE A 98 4.58 -6.88 -11.40
N TYR A 99 4.34 -6.02 -10.41
CA TYR A 99 5.22 -4.93 -10.00
C TYR A 99 5.63 -5.10 -8.55
N TYR A 100 6.79 -4.53 -8.22
CA TYR A 100 7.35 -4.56 -6.88
C TYR A 100 7.66 -3.16 -6.40
N SER A 101 7.42 -2.88 -5.12
CA SER A 101 8.05 -1.76 -4.43
C SER A 101 9.06 -2.31 -3.44
N PHE A 102 10.24 -1.70 -3.37
CA PHE A 102 11.28 -2.08 -2.43
C PHE A 102 11.80 -0.85 -1.70
N THR A 103 11.68 -0.88 -0.38
CA THR A 103 12.17 0.17 0.51
C THR A 103 13.56 -0.19 1.01
N SER A 104 14.50 0.71 0.77
CA SER A 104 15.89 0.58 1.20
C SER A 104 16.32 1.80 2.00
N VAL A 105 17.25 1.61 2.93
CA VAL A 105 17.88 2.72 3.65
C VAL A 105 19.15 3.09 2.90
N LEU A 106 19.24 4.35 2.46
CA LEU A 106 20.44 4.93 1.89
C LEU A 106 21.15 5.70 3.01
N THR A 107 22.23 5.14 3.56
CA THR A 107 23.04 5.84 4.58
C THR A 107 24.44 6.14 4.04
N ALA A 108 24.96 7.34 4.35
CA ALA A 108 26.37 7.65 4.12
C ALA A 108 27.26 7.20 5.30
N LYS A 109 26.72 7.14 6.53
CA LYS A 109 27.48 6.88 7.78
C LYS A 109 26.69 6.28 8.95
N GLU A 110 25.36 6.17 8.90
CA GLU A 110 24.57 5.63 10.04
C GLU A 110 24.44 4.12 9.98
N ASP A 111 24.40 3.50 11.16
CA ASP A 111 24.04 2.09 11.32
C ASP A 111 22.61 1.85 10.79
N PRO A 112 22.42 1.01 9.76
CA PRO A 112 21.10 0.65 9.24
C PRO A 112 20.14 0.12 10.32
N ASN A 113 20.66 -0.40 11.44
CA ASN A 113 19.87 -0.94 12.55
C ASN A 113 18.99 0.11 13.27
N ASN A 114 19.22 1.40 13.05
CA ASN A 114 18.35 2.45 13.59
C ASN A 114 17.01 2.57 12.86
N PHE A 115 16.83 1.91 11.72
CA PHE A 115 15.60 1.92 10.93
C PHE A 115 14.85 0.61 11.08
N TYR A 116 13.62 0.68 11.61
CA TYR A 116 12.72 -0.46 11.60
C TYR A 116 11.90 -0.46 10.31
N LEU A 117 12.25 -1.35 9.37
CA LEU A 117 11.47 -1.61 8.17
C LEU A 117 10.64 -2.89 8.36
N ASN A 118 9.35 -2.82 8.03
CA ASN A 118 8.52 -4.02 7.98
C ASN A 118 9.01 -4.90 6.82
N THR A 119 9.54 -6.07 7.14
CA THR A 119 10.00 -7.05 6.15
C THR A 119 9.00 -8.18 6.02
N GLN A 120 8.90 -8.74 4.81
CA GLN A 120 8.12 -9.92 4.52
C GLN A 120 8.83 -10.81 3.50
N SER A 121 8.49 -12.09 3.51
CA SER A 121 9.01 -13.07 2.56
C SER A 121 8.14 -13.10 1.31
N VAL A 122 8.76 -13.04 0.13
CA VAL A 122 8.10 -13.09 -1.17
C VAL A 122 8.86 -13.98 -2.13
N TRP A 123 8.12 -14.71 -2.96
CA TRP A 123 8.66 -15.43 -4.11
C TRP A 123 8.79 -14.49 -5.30
N VAL A 124 9.97 -14.48 -5.91
CA VAL A 124 10.27 -13.74 -7.14
C VAL A 124 11.03 -14.62 -8.09
N ASN A 125 10.43 -14.95 -9.23
CA ASN A 125 11.01 -15.80 -10.28
C ASN A 125 11.58 -17.12 -9.73
N GLY A 126 10.84 -17.81 -8.85
CA GLY A 126 11.27 -19.08 -8.25
C GLY A 126 12.34 -18.96 -7.16
N GLN A 127 12.61 -17.75 -6.65
CA GLN A 127 13.51 -17.52 -5.52
C GLN A 127 12.75 -16.91 -4.34
N LEU A 128 12.86 -17.51 -3.16
CA LEU A 128 12.35 -16.93 -1.92
C LEU A 128 13.32 -15.90 -1.37
N ILE A 129 12.83 -14.69 -1.16
CA ILE A 129 13.58 -13.57 -0.59
C ILE A 129 12.78 -12.91 0.52
N SER A 130 13.46 -12.24 1.46
CA SER A 130 12.81 -11.39 2.46
C SER A 130 13.36 -9.97 2.42
N GLY A 131 12.47 -8.99 2.54
CA GLY A 131 12.84 -7.59 2.60
C GLY A 131 11.62 -6.70 2.79
N ALA A 132 11.81 -5.38 2.82
CA ALA A 132 10.71 -4.41 2.83
C ALA A 132 10.13 -4.27 1.42
N ILE A 133 9.46 -5.32 0.96
CA ILE A 133 9.03 -5.51 -0.42
C ILE A 133 7.52 -5.61 -0.45
N ASN A 134 6.84 -4.80 -1.26
CA ASN A 134 5.46 -5.04 -1.65
C ASN A 134 5.39 -5.49 -3.11
N SER A 135 4.34 -6.21 -3.47
CA SER A 135 4.14 -6.76 -4.81
C SER A 135 2.65 -6.80 -5.16
N SER A 136 2.34 -6.50 -6.41
CA SER A 136 0.97 -6.52 -6.90
C SER A 136 0.91 -6.67 -8.41
N ASP A 137 -0.12 -7.36 -8.88
CA ASP A 137 -0.53 -7.40 -10.27
C ASP A 137 -1.85 -6.65 -10.51
N ALA A 138 -2.31 -5.87 -9.52
CA ALA A 138 -3.55 -5.11 -9.61
C ALA A 138 -3.57 -4.20 -10.85
N MET A 139 -4.77 -3.92 -11.35
CA MET A 139 -4.92 -3.04 -12.52
C MET A 139 -4.59 -1.58 -12.17
N PHE A 140 -4.89 -1.17 -10.94
CA PHE A 140 -4.53 0.12 -10.41
C PHE A 140 -3.74 -0.15 -9.14
N ILE A 141 -2.45 0.17 -9.17
CA ILE A 141 -1.54 0.03 -8.04
C ILE A 141 -1.36 1.42 -7.48
N ASP A 142 -1.99 1.67 -6.34
CA ASP A 142 -2.07 3.00 -5.73
C ASP A 142 -0.76 3.34 -5.01
N ASN A 143 -0.17 4.48 -5.37
CA ASN A 143 1.06 4.95 -4.75
C ASN A 143 0.87 5.39 -3.29
N ASN A 144 -0.37 5.67 -2.86
CA ASN A 144 -0.69 5.90 -1.46
C ASN A 144 -0.45 4.66 -0.59
N VAL A 145 -0.37 3.46 -1.18
CA VAL A 145 -0.04 2.19 -0.49
C VAL A 145 1.36 1.72 -0.86
N PHE A 146 1.72 1.76 -2.14
CA PHE A 146 3.04 1.30 -2.60
C PHE A 146 4.20 2.22 -2.22
N HIS A 147 3.91 3.49 -1.94
CA HIS A 147 4.85 4.52 -1.49
C HIS A 147 6.09 4.68 -2.38
N CYS A 148 5.98 4.48 -3.69
CA CYS A 148 7.02 4.72 -4.68
C CYS A 148 7.50 6.18 -4.59
N ASN A 149 8.69 6.40 -4.02
CA ASN A 149 9.39 7.68 -4.13
C ASN A 149 10.10 7.80 -5.48
N VAL A 150 10.61 6.68 -5.99
CA VAL A 150 11.20 6.55 -7.33
C VAL A 150 10.31 5.61 -8.15
N PRO A 151 9.56 6.12 -9.14
CA PRO A 151 8.61 5.34 -9.91
C PRO A 151 9.34 4.46 -10.94
N ILE A 152 8.56 3.61 -11.61
CA ILE A 152 9.09 2.71 -12.64
C ILE A 152 9.78 3.49 -13.77
N GLY A 153 10.89 2.96 -14.26
CA GLY A 153 11.69 3.59 -15.33
C GLY A 153 12.61 4.71 -14.87
N GLU A 154 12.38 5.31 -13.70
CA GLU A 154 13.25 6.37 -13.19
C GLU A 154 14.46 5.80 -12.45
N THR A 155 15.58 6.52 -12.46
CA THR A 155 16.79 6.11 -11.73
C THR A 155 16.77 6.68 -10.31
N ILE A 156 17.40 5.98 -9.37
CA ILE A 156 17.64 6.55 -8.04
C ILE A 156 18.73 7.59 -8.24
N ASN A 157 18.40 8.87 -8.04
CA ASN A 157 19.39 9.93 -8.09
C ASN A 157 20.16 9.89 -6.77
N THR A 158 21.37 9.32 -6.78
CA THR A 158 22.17 9.03 -5.58
C THR A 158 22.81 10.27 -4.94
N TYR A 159 22.33 11.49 -5.25
CA TYR A 159 22.87 12.71 -4.68
C TYR A 159 22.37 12.91 -3.24
N LEU A 160 23.04 12.26 -2.29
CA LEU A 160 23.01 12.66 -0.89
C LEU A 160 23.83 13.96 -0.82
N ASP A 161 23.20 15.10 -0.50
CA ASP A 161 23.91 16.38 -0.42
C ASP A 161 24.92 16.33 0.74
N ASP A 162 26.18 16.07 0.42
CA ASP A 162 27.32 16.02 1.35
C ASP A 162 27.51 17.32 2.17
N ARG A 163 26.76 18.38 1.85
CA ARG A 163 26.87 19.72 2.45
C ARG A 163 26.04 19.94 3.71
N LYS A 164 25.34 18.92 4.21
CA LYS A 164 24.76 18.97 5.56
C LYS A 164 25.51 17.97 6.42
N ASP A 165 26.33 18.46 7.35
CA ASP A 165 27.02 17.72 8.43
C ASP A 165 26.08 16.98 9.42
N LYS A 166 24.88 16.63 8.99
CA LYS A 166 23.98 15.73 9.69
C LYS A 166 24.02 14.42 8.93
N ALA A 167 24.27 13.34 9.65
CA ALA A 167 24.03 12.00 9.18
C ALA A 167 22.57 11.92 8.67
N VAL A 168 22.35 12.04 7.36
CA VAL A 168 21.04 11.93 6.73
C VAL A 168 20.98 10.53 6.13
N ALA A 169 20.46 9.58 6.90
CA ALA A 169 19.94 8.36 6.33
C ALA A 169 18.60 8.66 5.66
N ASN A 170 18.47 8.31 4.38
CA ASN A 170 17.24 8.46 3.62
C ASN A 170 16.60 7.09 3.41
N VAL A 171 15.41 6.88 3.94
CA VAL A 171 14.57 5.73 3.59
C VAL A 171 13.90 6.05 2.27
N LEU A 172 14.17 5.22 1.25
CA LEU A 172 13.65 5.42 -0.10
C LEU A 172 13.02 4.14 -0.63
N THR A 173 11.81 4.28 -1.14
CA THR A 173 11.09 3.22 -1.84
C THR A 173 11.16 3.43 -3.33
N LYS A 174 11.66 2.42 -4.05
CA LYS A 174 11.64 2.40 -5.51
C LYS A 174 10.67 1.34 -6.02
N CYS A 175 9.95 1.68 -7.07
CA CYS A 175 9.07 0.76 -7.77
C CYS A 175 9.73 0.21 -9.04
N TYR A 176 9.47 -1.08 -9.29
CA TYR A 176 10.11 -1.88 -10.30
C TYR A 176 9.06 -2.68 -11.06
N SER A 177 9.26 -2.82 -12.38
CA SER A 177 8.67 -3.94 -13.12
C SER A 177 9.34 -5.25 -12.70
N GLN A 178 8.69 -6.39 -12.93
CA GLN A 178 9.29 -7.72 -12.68
C GLN A 178 10.70 -7.87 -13.25
N VAL A 179 10.91 -7.40 -14.49
CA VAL A 179 12.22 -7.47 -15.16
C VAL A 179 13.27 -6.61 -14.46
N SER A 180 12.93 -5.37 -14.10
CA SER A 180 13.88 -4.47 -13.45
C SER A 180 14.15 -4.85 -11.99
N PHE A 181 13.18 -5.46 -11.31
CA PHE A 181 13.39 -6.04 -9.98
C PHE A 181 14.30 -7.27 -10.03
N GLY A 182 14.09 -8.18 -10.98
CA GLY A 182 15.00 -9.31 -11.20
C GLY A 182 16.44 -8.86 -11.45
N LYS A 183 16.64 -7.81 -12.25
CA LYS A 183 17.97 -7.18 -12.46
C LYS A 183 18.57 -6.58 -11.19
N LEU A 184 17.75 -6.07 -10.27
CA LEU A 184 18.22 -5.62 -8.96
C LEU A 184 18.70 -6.79 -8.12
N LEU A 185 17.91 -7.87 -8.03
CA LEU A 185 18.25 -9.05 -7.23
C LEU A 185 19.57 -9.69 -7.64
N LEU A 186 19.89 -9.71 -8.94
CA LEU A 186 21.19 -10.17 -9.45
C LEU A 186 22.39 -9.39 -8.90
N LYS A 187 22.18 -8.18 -8.37
CA LYS A 187 23.23 -7.36 -7.76
C LYS A 187 23.38 -7.60 -6.26
N ASN A 188 22.59 -8.50 -5.66
CA ASN A 188 22.57 -8.77 -4.22
C ASN A 188 22.44 -7.49 -3.37
N PRO A 189 21.31 -6.75 -3.50
CA PRO A 189 21.15 -5.46 -2.85
C PRO A 189 21.08 -5.63 -1.33
N GLU A 190 21.60 -4.64 -0.60
CA GLU A 190 21.43 -4.57 0.85
C GLU A 190 19.96 -4.48 1.24
N GLY A 191 19.60 -5.08 2.38
CA GLY A 191 18.21 -5.11 2.88
C GLY A 191 17.33 -6.21 2.27
N ILE A 192 17.89 -7.06 1.40
CA ILE A 192 17.24 -8.29 0.92
C ILE A 192 18.00 -9.51 1.45
N HIS A 193 17.31 -10.39 2.15
CA HIS A 193 17.79 -11.72 2.53
C HIS A 193 17.39 -12.73 1.47
N PHE A 194 18.33 -13.54 1.02
CA PHE A 194 18.09 -14.62 0.05
C PHE A 194 18.06 -15.95 0.78
N HIS A 195 16.93 -16.65 0.73
CA HIS A 195 16.79 -17.93 1.40
C HIS A 195 17.54 -19.01 0.62
N SER A 196 18.34 -19.79 1.33
CA SER A 196 19.02 -20.97 0.79
C SER A 196 18.13 -22.20 0.83
N ASN A 197 18.40 -23.19 -0.03
CA ASN A 197 17.69 -24.47 -0.01
C ASN A 197 17.77 -25.18 1.36
N ILE A 198 18.86 -24.98 2.10
CA ILE A 198 19.04 -25.55 3.44
C ILE A 198 18.10 -24.89 4.45
N GLU A 199 17.95 -23.56 4.39
CA GLU A 199 17.00 -22.82 5.23
C GLU A 199 15.56 -23.22 4.93
N LEU A 200 15.21 -23.39 3.65
CA LEU A 200 13.89 -23.87 3.23
C LEU A 200 13.57 -25.26 3.80
N LEU A 201 14.52 -26.20 3.72
CA LEU A 201 14.36 -27.56 4.28
C LEU A 201 14.24 -27.55 5.81
N GLN A 202 14.93 -26.63 6.50
CA GLN A 202 14.80 -26.47 7.95
C GLN A 202 13.42 -25.89 8.35
N ASP A 203 12.87 -25.00 7.53
CA ASP A 203 11.53 -24.46 7.74
C ASP A 203 10.41 -25.48 7.39
N GLU A 204 10.63 -26.37 6.41
CA GLU A 204 9.72 -27.49 6.10
C GLU A 204 9.59 -28.50 7.26
N LEU A 205 10.69 -28.77 7.96
CA LEU A 205 10.69 -29.65 9.14
C LEU A 205 9.87 -29.09 10.31
N ASN A 206 9.56 -27.78 10.28
CA ASN A 206 8.60 -27.15 11.18
C ASN A 206 7.21 -27.12 10.48
N GLU A 207 6.58 -28.29 10.37
CA GLU A 207 5.42 -28.72 9.53
C GLU A 207 4.17 -27.81 9.36
N ASN A 208 4.17 -26.53 9.76
CA ASN A 208 3.04 -25.62 9.56
C ASN A 208 3.40 -24.26 8.94
N LYS A 209 4.66 -24.03 8.54
CA LYS A 209 5.10 -22.69 8.11
C LYS A 209 4.98 -22.39 6.61
N LEU A 210 4.81 -23.40 5.75
CA LEU A 210 5.06 -23.23 4.31
C LEU A 210 3.91 -23.63 3.36
N ASN A 211 2.68 -23.83 3.85
CA ASN A 211 1.50 -24.16 3.02
C ASN A 211 1.11 -23.07 1.99
N TRP A 212 1.80 -21.93 1.97
CA TRP A 212 1.63 -20.82 1.03
C TRP A 212 2.72 -20.77 -0.06
N ILE A 213 3.72 -21.66 -0.03
CA ILE A 213 4.74 -21.76 -1.07
C ILE A 213 4.13 -22.46 -2.29
N ASN A 214 3.98 -21.74 -3.40
CA ASN A 214 3.57 -22.31 -4.68
C ASN A 214 4.55 -22.01 -5.83
N GLU A 215 5.76 -21.54 -5.52
CA GLU A 215 6.82 -21.10 -6.47
C GLU A 215 6.42 -19.98 -7.45
N GLU A 216 5.14 -19.59 -7.49
CA GLU A 216 4.66 -18.44 -8.22
C GLU A 216 5.07 -17.15 -7.53
N ASN A 217 5.15 -16.05 -8.29
CA ASN A 217 5.40 -14.75 -7.70
C ASN A 217 4.33 -14.42 -6.65
N THR A 218 4.76 -14.08 -5.44
CA THR A 218 3.87 -13.70 -4.34
C THR A 218 3.19 -12.37 -4.67
N ARG A 219 1.91 -12.22 -4.32
CA ARG A 219 1.22 -10.91 -4.27
C ARG A 219 1.02 -10.55 -2.81
N THR A 220 1.47 -9.36 -2.42
CA THR A 220 1.31 -8.87 -1.04
C THR A 220 0.16 -7.87 -0.93
N GLU A 221 -0.22 -7.23 -2.04
CA GLU A 221 -1.37 -6.32 -2.12
C GLU A 221 -2.20 -6.64 -3.36
N ASP A 222 -3.51 -6.85 -3.18
CA ASP A 222 -4.45 -7.11 -4.29
C ASP A 222 -5.18 -5.84 -4.76
N PHE A 223 -5.14 -4.76 -3.96
CA PHE A 223 -5.92 -3.52 -4.15
C PHE A 223 -7.42 -3.78 -4.34
N ILE A 224 -7.91 -4.88 -3.78
CA ILE A 224 -9.33 -5.20 -3.72
C ILE A 224 -9.82 -4.77 -2.34
N ILE A 225 -10.80 -3.87 -2.31
CA ILE A 225 -11.45 -3.56 -1.04
C ILE A 225 -12.31 -4.75 -0.66
N SER A 226 -11.99 -5.36 0.48
CA SER A 226 -12.86 -6.26 1.21
C SER A 226 -13.34 -5.56 2.47
N LEU A 227 -14.64 -5.67 2.74
CA LEU A 227 -15.25 -5.23 3.99
C LEU A 227 -15.71 -6.48 4.72
N ASP A 228 -14.83 -7.04 5.53
CA ASP A 228 -15.18 -8.26 6.24
C ASP A 228 -16.26 -7.97 7.28
N LYS A 229 -17.10 -8.98 7.52
CA LYS A 229 -18.06 -8.92 8.62
C LYS A 229 -17.33 -9.11 9.95
N ILE A 230 -16.78 -8.02 10.47
CA ILE A 230 -16.07 -8.00 11.74
C ILE A 230 -17.08 -8.09 12.89
N LYS A 231 -16.83 -9.02 13.82
CA LYS A 231 -17.68 -9.25 14.99
C LYS A 231 -16.99 -8.72 16.25
N PHE A 232 -17.73 -7.94 17.02
CA PHE A 232 -17.32 -7.44 18.32
C PHE A 232 -18.23 -8.04 19.40
N ASN A 233 -17.66 -8.34 20.57
CA ASN A 233 -18.37 -8.76 21.77
C ASN A 233 -18.97 -7.54 22.49
N ASN A 234 -18.28 -6.39 22.48
CA ASN A 234 -18.79 -5.17 23.08
C ASN A 234 -19.85 -4.47 22.20
N ASN A 235 -21.07 -4.34 22.74
CA ASN A 235 -22.20 -3.70 22.04
C ASN A 235 -21.94 -2.24 21.62
N LYS A 236 -21.11 -1.48 22.35
CA LYS A 236 -20.72 -0.13 21.95
C LYS A 236 -19.83 -0.17 20.71
N LEU A 237 -18.86 -1.09 20.64
CA LEU A 237 -18.01 -1.28 19.46
C LEU A 237 -18.83 -1.77 18.26
N VAL A 238 -19.80 -2.68 18.46
CA VAL A 238 -20.74 -3.11 17.41
C VAL A 238 -21.49 -1.90 16.82
N LYS A 239 -21.90 -0.94 17.66
CA LYS A 239 -22.62 0.25 17.20
C LYS A 239 -21.72 1.15 16.35
N GLU A 240 -20.50 1.43 16.80
CA GLU A 240 -19.56 2.28 16.04
C GLU A 240 -19.15 1.62 14.71
N ALA A 241 -18.86 0.31 14.72
CA ALA A 241 -18.51 -0.43 13.50
C ALA A 241 -19.64 -0.37 12.44
N LYS A 242 -20.92 -0.43 12.87
CA LYS A 242 -22.06 -0.24 11.97
C LYS A 242 -22.10 1.16 11.34
N GLN A 243 -21.78 2.20 12.11
CA GLN A 243 -21.73 3.57 11.58
C GLN A 243 -20.60 3.74 10.59
N ILE A 244 -19.42 3.22 10.90
CA ILE A 244 -18.25 3.20 10.01
C ILE A 244 -18.60 2.51 8.69
N ASN A 245 -19.20 1.32 8.73
CA ASN A 245 -19.60 0.61 7.52
C ASN A 245 -20.59 1.43 6.68
N ASN A 246 -21.59 2.07 7.31
CA ASN A 246 -22.53 2.92 6.59
C ASN A 246 -21.85 4.12 5.91
N ILE A 247 -20.92 4.77 6.60
CA ILE A 247 -20.13 5.89 6.04
C ILE A 247 -19.29 5.39 4.85
N ILE A 248 -18.68 4.22 4.96
CA ILE A 248 -17.89 3.62 3.89
C ILE A 248 -18.76 3.32 2.68
N TYR A 249 -19.93 2.71 2.86
CA TYR A 249 -20.86 2.45 1.76
C TYR A 249 -21.25 3.75 1.05
N GLN A 250 -21.57 4.80 1.80
CA GLN A 250 -21.89 6.12 1.24
C GLN A 250 -20.70 6.76 0.51
N TYR A 251 -19.51 6.69 1.11
CA TYR A 251 -18.27 7.19 0.52
C TYR A 251 -17.96 6.54 -0.83
N LEU A 252 -18.02 5.21 -0.88
CA LEU A 252 -17.81 4.45 -2.10
C LEU A 252 -18.89 4.81 -3.14
N SER A 253 -20.15 4.89 -2.73
CA SER A 253 -21.27 5.20 -3.63
C SER A 253 -21.25 6.62 -4.18
N SER A 254 -20.57 7.56 -3.50
CA SER A 254 -20.48 8.95 -3.98
C SER A 254 -19.65 9.04 -5.27
N ARG A 255 -20.05 9.99 -6.12
CA ARG A 255 -19.32 10.38 -7.34
C ARG A 255 -18.78 11.81 -7.23
N ASP A 256 -19.07 12.50 -6.13
CA ASP A 256 -18.52 13.82 -5.85
C ASP A 256 -17.20 13.66 -5.09
N VAL A 257 -16.11 14.06 -5.75
CA VAL A 257 -14.77 14.01 -5.17
C VAL A 257 -14.60 14.93 -3.96
N ASN A 258 -15.45 15.96 -3.82
CA ASN A 258 -15.39 16.91 -2.72
C ASN A 258 -16.01 16.35 -1.43
N ASP A 259 -16.85 15.31 -1.53
CA ASP A 259 -17.46 14.67 -0.35
C ASP A 259 -16.45 13.91 0.51
N ARG A 260 -15.27 13.59 -0.04
CA ARG A 260 -14.22 12.81 0.64
C ARG A 260 -13.93 13.35 2.04
N ARG A 261 -13.76 14.67 2.17
CA ARG A 261 -13.44 15.29 3.46
C ARG A 261 -14.58 15.14 4.46
N THR A 262 -15.82 15.26 4.02
CA THR A 262 -17.01 15.10 4.86
C THR A 262 -17.10 13.67 5.39
N TYR A 263 -17.00 12.67 4.51
CA TYR A 263 -17.04 11.26 4.91
C TYR A 263 -15.84 10.88 5.80
N TYR A 264 -14.64 11.35 5.48
CA TYR A 264 -13.45 11.12 6.29
C TYR A 264 -13.59 11.70 7.69
N ASN A 265 -14.09 12.94 7.84
CA ASN A 265 -14.31 13.55 9.14
C ASN A 265 -15.33 12.76 9.98
N ALA A 266 -16.41 12.30 9.36
CA ALA A 266 -17.40 11.46 10.02
C ALA A 266 -16.79 10.12 10.46
N TYR A 267 -16.08 9.43 9.55
CA TYR A 267 -15.35 8.21 9.84
C TYR A 267 -14.37 8.38 11.00
N HIS A 268 -13.53 9.42 10.96
CA HIS A 268 -12.53 9.71 11.98
C HIS A 268 -13.18 9.91 13.35
N SER A 269 -14.31 10.61 13.43
CA SER A 269 -15.06 10.77 14.68
C SER A 269 -15.46 9.43 15.30
N HIS A 270 -15.96 8.49 14.50
CA HIS A 270 -16.33 7.15 14.96
C HIS A 270 -15.10 6.31 15.36
N ILE A 271 -13.99 6.41 14.63
CA ILE A 271 -12.73 5.75 14.98
C ILE A 271 -12.22 6.25 16.34
N MET A 272 -12.29 7.56 16.60
CA MET A 272 -11.91 8.14 17.89
C MET A 272 -12.82 7.68 19.03
N ASN A 273 -14.11 7.49 18.77
CA ASN A 273 -15.02 6.91 19.76
C ASN A 273 -14.71 5.44 20.03
N MET A 274 -14.42 4.64 19.00
CA MET A 274 -13.98 3.24 19.18
C MET A 274 -12.68 3.16 19.98
N ALA A 275 -11.71 4.03 19.70
CA ALA A 275 -10.45 4.07 20.43
C ALA A 275 -10.69 4.34 21.94
N LYS A 276 -11.61 5.25 22.29
CA LYS A 276 -12.00 5.50 23.69
C LYS A 276 -12.62 4.26 24.33
N ILE A 277 -13.59 3.63 23.66
CA ILE A 277 -14.25 2.42 24.18
C ILE A 277 -13.25 1.28 24.37
N TYR A 278 -12.38 1.06 23.39
CA TYR A 278 -11.35 0.01 23.46
C TYR A 278 -10.31 0.30 24.56
N HIS A 279 -9.98 1.58 24.78
CA HIS A 279 -9.14 1.98 25.91
C HIS A 279 -9.78 1.62 27.27
N GLU A 280 -11.08 1.84 27.45
CA GLU A 280 -11.81 1.43 28.66
C GLU A 280 -11.75 -0.10 28.88
N GLN A 281 -11.82 -0.89 27.80
CA GLN A 281 -11.67 -2.35 27.87
C GLN A 281 -10.25 -2.75 28.31
N ILE A 282 -9.20 -2.14 27.75
CA ILE A 282 -7.81 -2.40 28.14
C ILE A 282 -7.61 -2.09 29.63
N GLN A 283 -8.11 -0.95 30.11
CA GLN A 283 -8.04 -0.58 31.54
C GLN A 283 -8.73 -1.60 32.45
N SER A 284 -9.76 -2.27 31.92
CA SER A 284 -10.52 -3.33 32.59
C SER A 284 -9.94 -4.73 32.36
N ASN A 285 -8.77 -4.86 31.72
CA ASN A 285 -8.15 -6.12 31.31
C ASN A 285 -9.03 -7.02 30.41
N MET A 286 -9.90 -6.41 29.59
CA MET A 286 -10.72 -7.11 28.60
C MET A 286 -10.08 -6.96 27.21
N PHE A 287 -9.71 -8.08 26.58
CA PHE A 287 -8.99 -8.07 25.29
C PHE A 287 -9.72 -8.82 24.17
N ASP A 288 -10.94 -9.30 24.42
CA ASP A 288 -11.71 -10.16 23.50
C ASP A 288 -11.96 -9.51 22.12
N ASP A 289 -11.92 -8.18 22.06
CA ASP A 289 -12.18 -7.39 20.85
C ASP A 289 -10.91 -6.88 20.16
N LYS A 290 -9.72 -7.22 20.66
CA LYS A 290 -8.43 -6.69 20.16
C LYS A 290 -8.24 -6.92 18.66
N ASP A 291 -8.36 -8.17 18.22
CA ASP A 291 -8.07 -8.53 16.83
C ASP A 291 -9.14 -7.98 15.89
N ALA A 292 -10.40 -7.97 16.33
CA ALA A 292 -11.51 -7.34 15.61
C ALA A 292 -11.30 -5.83 15.45
N TYR A 293 -10.84 -5.15 16.50
CA TYR A 293 -10.54 -3.71 16.47
C TYR A 293 -9.40 -3.43 15.49
N ILE A 294 -8.26 -4.12 15.61
CA ILE A 294 -7.10 -3.93 14.72
C ILE A 294 -7.49 -4.19 13.27
N LYS A 295 -8.21 -5.29 13.01
CA LYS A 295 -8.68 -5.65 11.67
C LYS A 295 -9.57 -4.57 11.06
N LEU A 296 -10.53 -4.04 11.82
CA LEU A 296 -11.40 -2.97 11.34
C LEU A 296 -10.59 -1.74 10.96
N ILE A 297 -9.71 -1.25 11.83
CA ILE A 297 -8.88 -0.06 11.56
C ILE A 297 -8.06 -0.25 10.28
N LEU A 298 -7.42 -1.40 10.10
CA LEU A 298 -6.58 -1.70 8.93
C LEU A 298 -7.39 -1.78 7.64
N GLU A 299 -8.53 -2.48 7.64
CA GLU A 299 -9.38 -2.59 6.44
C GLU A 299 -9.98 -1.25 6.05
N THR A 300 -10.49 -0.49 7.01
CA THR A 300 -11.19 0.76 6.72
C THR A 300 -10.22 1.90 6.39
N SER A 301 -9.01 1.92 6.97
CA SER A 301 -8.00 2.92 6.59
C SER A 301 -7.56 2.77 5.15
N LYS A 302 -7.39 1.53 4.64
CA LYS A 302 -7.04 1.28 3.22
C LYS A 302 -8.02 1.96 2.25
N ILE A 303 -9.30 2.06 2.61
CA ILE A 303 -10.32 2.73 1.78
C ILE A 303 -10.16 4.25 1.81
N PHE A 304 -10.01 4.82 3.00
CA PHE A 304 -9.92 6.28 3.15
C PHE A 304 -8.57 6.87 2.77
N ASP A 305 -7.50 6.07 2.81
CA ASP A 305 -6.15 6.47 2.43
C ASP A 305 -5.90 6.32 0.93
N ALA A 306 -6.76 5.59 0.22
CA ALA A 306 -6.64 5.38 -1.22
C ALA A 306 -6.66 6.70 -2.01
N GLY A 307 -5.74 6.84 -2.95
CA GLY A 307 -5.74 7.82 -4.03
C GLY A 307 -6.56 7.35 -5.23
N VAL A 308 -6.66 6.04 -5.46
CA VAL A 308 -7.43 5.46 -6.58
C VAL A 308 -8.21 4.20 -6.17
N LEU A 309 -9.49 4.12 -6.54
CA LEU A 309 -10.34 2.94 -6.28
C LEU A 309 -11.10 2.52 -7.55
N SER A 310 -11.22 1.22 -7.78
CA SER A 310 -11.94 0.66 -8.94
C SER A 310 -13.37 0.21 -8.61
N GLU A 311 -14.25 0.17 -9.63
CA GLU A 311 -15.63 -0.33 -9.55
C GLU A 311 -15.72 -1.87 -9.64
N PRO A 312 -15.41 -2.60 -8.56
CA PRO A 312 -16.26 -3.75 -8.20
C PRO A 312 -17.24 -3.40 -7.06
N ILE A 313 -17.03 -2.26 -6.41
CA ILE A 313 -17.49 -1.98 -5.04
C ILE A 313 -18.61 -0.92 -4.98
N LEU A 314 -19.03 -0.37 -6.14
CA LEU A 314 -20.01 0.74 -6.20
C LEU A 314 -21.45 0.26 -6.38
N ILE A 315 -21.77 -0.94 -5.90
CA ILE A 315 -23.10 -1.56 -5.90
C ILE A 315 -23.39 -2.16 -4.53
#